data_AF-A0A1V4YG03-F1
#
_entry.id   AF-A0A1V4YG03-F1
#
_cell.length_a   1.000
_cell.length_b   1.000
_cell.length_c   1.000
_cell.angle_alpha   90.00
_cell.angle_beta   90.00
_cell.angle_gamma   90.00
#
_symmetry.space_group_name_H-M   'P 1'
#
loop_
_entity.id
_entity.type
_entity.pdbx_description
1 polymer ?
#
loop_
_entity_poly.entity_id
_entity_poly.type
_entity_poly.pdbx_seq_one_letter_code
_entity_poly.pdbx_strand_id
1 'polypeptide(L)'
;MFANFNNTQCIANTLILSNHITIRVKKEIQRGIKLSPNNSDFENPESSVTRVRTPRKDQGEVLAIVENMLGANRVKLRCMDGVVRMGRIPGSMKKKTWIREGDIVIAVPWDFQDTKADVIWKYTRPQVNWLERKGFLKSR
;
A
#
# COMPACT_ATOMS: atom_id res chain seq x y z
N MET A 1 -40.99 -25.03 -31.76
CA MET A 1 -41.02 -26.45 -31.35
C MET A 1 -39.97 -26.63 -30.27
N PHE A 2 -40.22 -26.90 -29.00
CA PHE A 2 -41.43 -27.17 -28.23
C PHE A 2 -41.17 -26.66 -26.80
N ALA A 3 -42.15 -26.00 -26.20
CA ALA A 3 -42.25 -25.94 -24.76
C ALA A 3 -42.65 -27.35 -24.29
N ASN A 4 -41.98 -27.87 -23.27
CA ASN A 4 -42.49 -28.99 -22.48
C ASN A 4 -42.32 -28.66 -21.01
N PHE A 5 -43.41 -28.15 -20.46
CA PHE A 5 -43.85 -28.47 -19.11
C PHE A 5 -43.87 -30.01 -18.98
N ASN A 6 -43.43 -30.52 -17.84
CA ASN A 6 -44.20 -31.52 -17.09
C ASN A 6 -43.72 -31.54 -15.64
N ASN A 7 -44.58 -30.93 -14.83
CA ASN A 7 -44.58 -30.92 -13.39
C ASN A 7 -45.45 -32.10 -12.93
N THR A 8 -44.84 -33.09 -12.28
CA THR A 8 -45.47 -34.21 -11.57
C THR A 8 -44.54 -34.51 -10.40
N GLN A 9 -44.77 -34.01 -9.19
CA GLN A 9 -45.72 -34.44 -8.14
C GLN A 9 -45.21 -35.64 -7.31
N CYS A 10 -45.65 -35.65 -6.03
CA CYS A 10 -45.55 -36.72 -4.99
C CYS A 10 -44.26 -36.64 -4.14
N ILE A 11 -44.27 -36.10 -2.91
CA ILE A 11 -44.94 -36.46 -1.64
C ILE A 11 -44.60 -37.88 -1.15
N ALA A 12 -44.25 -37.93 0.15
CA ALA A 12 -44.07 -39.10 1.03
C ALA A 12 -42.67 -39.76 0.91
N ASN A 13 -42.02 -40.29 1.95
CA ASN A 13 -42.52 -40.83 3.21
C ASN A 13 -41.34 -41.00 4.19
N THR A 14 -41.53 -40.58 5.45
CA THR A 14 -41.45 -41.43 6.65
C THR A 14 -40.30 -42.46 6.78
N LEU A 15 -39.31 -42.07 7.61
CA LEU A 15 -38.84 -42.76 8.83
C LEU A 15 -38.12 -44.14 8.79
N ILE A 16 -37.19 -44.26 9.74
CA ILE A 16 -36.72 -45.47 10.49
C ILE A 16 -35.32 -46.01 10.15
N LEU A 17 -34.42 -45.72 11.10
CA LEU A 17 -33.48 -46.60 11.80
C LEU A 17 -32.88 -47.79 11.04
N SER A 18 -31.56 -47.85 11.00
CA SER A 18 -30.87 -49.03 11.54
C SER A 18 -29.39 -48.72 11.79
N ASN A 19 -29.03 -48.85 13.06
CA ASN A 19 -27.66 -49.11 13.47
C ASN A 19 -27.17 -50.39 12.79
N HIS A 20 -26.02 -50.32 12.13
CA HIS A 20 -25.13 -51.48 12.12
C HIS A 20 -23.69 -51.05 12.43
N ILE A 21 -23.23 -51.65 13.52
CA ILE A 21 -21.92 -51.62 14.12
C ILE A 21 -20.87 -52.14 13.14
N THR A 22 -19.76 -51.40 12.98
CA THR A 22 -18.43 -52.03 12.94
C THR A 22 -17.36 -51.14 13.58
N ILE A 23 -16.92 -51.63 14.72
CA ILE A 23 -15.80 -51.28 15.60
C ILE A 23 -14.49 -51.02 14.84
N ARG A 24 -13.79 -49.92 15.14
CA ARG A 24 -12.35 -49.96 15.44
C ARG A 24 -11.79 -48.65 16.01
N VAL A 25 -11.18 -48.79 17.19
CA VAL A 25 -10.17 -47.91 17.80
C VAL A 25 -10.67 -46.60 18.43
N LYS A 26 -10.85 -46.68 19.76
CA LYS A 26 -10.69 -45.55 20.68
C LYS A 26 -9.35 -44.83 20.40
N LYS A 27 -9.39 -43.52 20.15
CA LYS A 27 -8.43 -42.60 20.77
C LYS A 27 -8.97 -41.16 20.83
N GLU A 28 -9.58 -40.88 21.98
CA GLU A 28 -9.26 -39.71 22.79
C GLU A 28 -9.52 -38.33 22.17
N ILE A 29 -10.79 -37.94 22.25
CA ILE A 29 -11.21 -36.54 22.29
C ILE A 29 -10.87 -36.01 23.68
N GLN A 30 -9.76 -35.28 23.79
CA GLN A 30 -9.54 -34.15 24.70
C GLN A 30 -8.07 -33.71 24.61
N ARG A 31 -7.84 -32.53 24.01
CA ARG A 31 -6.98 -31.46 24.52
C ARG A 31 -6.65 -30.45 23.42
N GLY A 32 -7.02 -29.21 23.67
CA GLY A 32 -6.34 -28.05 23.12
C GLY A 32 -6.85 -27.59 21.76
N ILE A 33 -7.60 -26.50 21.77
CA ILE A 33 -7.59 -25.51 20.70
C ILE A 33 -6.10 -25.15 20.48
N LYS A 34 -5.47 -25.71 19.44
CA LYS A 34 -4.16 -25.23 19.00
C LYS A 34 -4.40 -23.85 18.39
N LEU A 35 -4.08 -22.80 19.15
CA LEU A 35 -3.78 -21.48 18.61
C LEU A 35 -2.86 -21.70 17.40
N SER A 36 -3.32 -21.31 16.22
CA SER A 36 -2.42 -21.06 15.10
C SER A 36 -1.34 -20.11 15.65
N PRO A 37 -0.05 -20.47 15.58
CA PRO A 37 0.98 -19.52 15.97
C PRO A 37 0.82 -18.34 15.01
N ASN A 38 0.54 -17.16 15.57
CA ASN A 38 0.70 -15.91 14.87
C ASN A 38 2.10 -15.94 14.30
N ASN A 39 2.24 -16.12 13.00
CA ASN A 39 3.49 -15.88 12.28
C ASN A 39 3.69 -14.36 12.30
N SER A 40 4.10 -13.82 13.45
CA SER A 40 4.65 -12.49 13.61
C SER A 40 6.18 -12.52 13.62
N ASP A 41 6.76 -13.57 13.04
CA ASP A 41 8.17 -13.62 12.68
C ASP A 41 8.32 -13.27 11.19
N PHE A 42 7.79 -12.11 10.79
CA PHE A 42 8.34 -11.42 9.63
C PHE A 42 9.64 -10.78 10.12
N GLU A 43 10.73 -11.52 9.96
CA GLU A 43 12.09 -11.02 10.13
C GLU A 43 12.18 -9.62 9.54
N ASN A 44 12.50 -8.65 10.37
CA ASN A 44 12.79 -7.29 9.96
C ASN A 44 14.17 -7.30 9.27
N PRO A 45 14.31 -7.13 7.93
CA PRO A 45 15.61 -6.91 7.33
C PRO A 45 16.10 -5.48 7.61
N GLU A 46 15.94 -4.98 8.84
CA GLU A 46 16.61 -3.77 9.29
C GLU A 46 18.06 -4.12 9.60
N SER A 47 18.89 -3.92 8.57
CA SER A 47 20.22 -3.31 8.72
C SER A 47 20.98 -3.20 7.40
N SER A 48 20.31 -3.28 6.25
CA SER A 48 20.89 -2.62 5.07
C SER A 48 20.87 -1.12 5.35
N VAL A 49 22.04 -0.56 5.68
CA VAL A 49 22.24 0.88 5.91
C VAL A 49 21.80 1.61 4.65
N THR A 50 20.51 1.97 4.59
CA THR A 50 19.97 2.71 3.47
C THR A 50 20.42 4.14 3.69
N ARG A 51 21.49 4.54 3.01
CA ARG A 51 21.92 5.94 2.95
C ARG A 51 20.77 6.74 2.32
N VAL A 52 19.97 7.39 3.16
CA VAL A 52 18.84 8.21 2.70
C VAL A 52 19.37 9.56 2.24
N ARG A 53 18.97 10.00 1.04
CA ARG A 53 19.29 11.33 0.54
C ARG A 53 18.51 12.37 1.37
N THR A 54 19.22 13.28 2.01
CA THR A 54 18.62 14.46 2.63
C THR A 54 18.50 15.61 1.63
N PRO A 55 17.48 16.48 1.74
CA PRO A 55 17.35 17.66 0.88
C PRO A 55 18.53 18.62 1.12
N ARG A 56 19.08 19.14 0.02
CA ARG A 56 20.20 20.08 0.00
C ARG A 56 19.73 21.52 -0.16
N LYS A 57 19.87 22.32 0.90
CA LYS A 57 19.47 23.74 0.89
C LYS A 57 20.31 24.59 -0.07
N ASP A 58 21.57 24.22 -0.29
CA ASP A 58 22.49 24.83 -1.25
C ASP A 58 22.00 24.72 -2.70
N GLN A 59 21.20 23.69 -3.01
CA GLN A 59 20.66 23.44 -4.36
C GLN A 59 19.20 23.89 -4.49
N GLY A 60 18.65 24.58 -3.48
CA GLY A 60 17.24 24.93 -3.45
C GLY A 60 16.30 23.71 -3.39
N GLU A 61 16.78 22.57 -2.90
CA GLU A 61 15.93 21.37 -2.78
C GLU A 61 14.96 21.50 -1.61
N VAL A 62 13.70 21.26 -1.90
CA VAL A 62 12.59 21.36 -0.95
C VAL A 62 11.87 20.02 -0.89
N LEU A 63 11.56 19.57 0.33
CA LEU A 63 10.68 18.42 0.54
C LEU A 63 9.23 18.80 0.23
N ALA A 64 8.52 17.92 -0.46
CA ALA A 64 7.13 18.14 -0.79
C ALA A 64 6.32 16.84 -0.76
N ILE A 65 5.01 16.99 -0.52
CA ILE A 65 4.03 15.92 -0.63
C ILE A 65 3.24 16.11 -1.92
N VAL A 66 3.04 15.04 -2.67
CA VAL A 66 2.17 15.06 -3.85
C VAL A 66 0.71 15.12 -3.37
N GLU A 67 0.02 16.21 -3.67
CA GLU A 67 -1.37 16.42 -3.27
C GLU A 67 -2.35 15.85 -4.30
N ASN A 68 -2.15 16.17 -5.58
CA ASN A 68 -3.05 15.75 -6.66
C ASN A 68 -2.28 15.58 -7.99
N MET A 69 -2.74 14.69 -8.86
CA MET A 69 -2.22 14.49 -10.22
C MET A 69 -2.94 15.43 -11.20
N LEU A 70 -2.21 16.36 -11.83
CA LEU A 70 -2.80 17.31 -12.79
C LEU A 70 -2.86 16.76 -14.23
N GLY A 71 -2.13 15.66 -14.50
CA GLY A 71 -1.98 15.10 -15.85
C GLY A 71 -0.85 15.77 -16.64
N ALA A 72 -0.60 15.30 -17.87
CA ALA A 72 0.46 15.80 -18.74
C ALA A 72 1.85 15.92 -18.07
N ASN A 73 2.20 14.92 -17.23
CA ASN A 73 3.43 14.87 -16.42
C ASN A 73 3.56 16.00 -15.38
N ARG A 74 2.44 16.61 -14.98
CA ARG A 74 2.37 17.64 -13.95
C ARG A 74 1.63 17.13 -12.72
N VAL A 75 2.06 17.60 -11.57
CA VAL A 75 1.51 17.27 -10.25
C VAL A 75 1.38 18.52 -9.40
N LYS A 76 0.44 18.51 -8.47
CA LYS A 76 0.30 19.55 -7.46
C LYS A 76 1.08 19.12 -6.21
N LEU A 77 2.01 19.96 -5.78
CA LEU A 77 2.91 19.70 -4.68
C LEU A 77 2.59 20.62 -3.51
N ARG A 78 2.50 20.07 -2.31
CA ARG A 78 2.51 20.82 -1.06
C ARG A 78 3.93 20.78 -0.51
N CYS A 79 4.65 21.89 -0.65
CA CYS A 79 6.03 21.98 -0.17
C CYS A 79 6.09 22.24 1.34
N MET A 80 7.17 21.81 1.97
CA MET A 80 7.42 22.06 3.40
C MET A 80 7.62 23.54 3.74
N ASP A 81 7.89 24.37 2.73
CA ASP A 81 7.94 25.83 2.88
C ASP A 81 6.55 26.45 3.08
N GLY A 82 5.46 25.67 2.96
CA GLY A 82 4.08 26.14 3.04
C GLY A 82 3.49 26.59 1.69
N VAL A 83 4.32 26.73 0.65
CA VAL A 83 3.87 27.09 -0.70
C VAL A 83 3.40 25.85 -1.46
N VAL A 84 2.31 26.01 -2.20
CA VAL A 84 1.80 24.98 -3.12
C VAL A 84 2.32 25.26 -4.52
N ARG A 85 3.04 24.29 -5.10
CA ARG A 85 3.72 24.44 -6.39
C ARG A 85 3.19 23.43 -7.42
N MET A 86 3.29 23.80 -8.70
CA MET A 86 3.07 22.88 -9.81
C MET A 86 4.39 22.18 -10.15
N GLY A 87 4.47 20.90 -9.84
CA GLY A 87 5.62 20.04 -10.11
C GLY A 87 5.60 19.49 -11.54
N ARG A 88 6.71 19.60 -12.26
CA ARG A 88 6.97 18.88 -13.51
C ARG A 88 7.73 17.59 -13.21
N ILE A 89 7.25 16.47 -13.74
CA ILE A 89 7.93 15.18 -13.66
C ILE A 89 8.82 15.02 -14.90
N PRO A 90 10.16 15.05 -14.76
CA PRO A 90 11.05 14.83 -15.90
C PRO A 90 10.86 13.41 -16.45
N GLY A 91 10.99 13.26 -17.78
CA GLY A 91 10.79 11.98 -18.45
C GLY A 91 11.69 10.86 -17.90
N SER A 92 12.91 11.19 -17.50
CA SER A 92 13.85 10.27 -16.84
C SER A 92 13.31 9.69 -15.55
N MET A 93 12.54 10.48 -14.78
CA MET A 93 11.90 10.01 -13.55
C MET A 93 10.65 9.20 -13.85
N LYS A 94 9.80 9.69 -14.76
CA LYS A 94 8.57 9.00 -15.15
C LYS A 94 8.82 7.55 -15.58
N LYS A 95 9.92 7.30 -16.28
CA LYS A 95 10.32 5.95 -16.70
C LYS A 95 10.80 5.05 -15.54
N LYS A 96 11.38 5.64 -14.49
CA LYS A 96 12.01 4.92 -13.37
C LYS A 96 11.05 4.62 -12.22
N THR A 97 10.16 5.55 -11.89
CA THR A 97 9.35 5.44 -10.68
C THR A 97 7.95 5.99 -10.91
N TRP A 98 6.98 5.25 -10.40
CA TRP A 98 5.57 5.61 -10.42
C TRP A 98 5.28 6.55 -9.26
N ILE A 99 4.72 7.72 -9.56
CA ILE A 99 4.33 8.72 -8.57
C ILE A 99 2.81 8.72 -8.45
N ARG A 100 2.32 8.68 -7.22
CA ARG A 100 0.91 8.77 -6.86
C ARG A 100 0.72 9.87 -5.81
N GLU A 101 -0.53 10.18 -5.54
CA GLU A 101 -0.92 11.09 -4.46
C GLU A 101 -0.47 10.55 -3.10
N GLY A 102 -0.04 11.44 -2.22
CA GLY A 102 0.51 11.11 -0.91
C GLY A 102 1.98 10.69 -0.90
N ASP A 103 2.63 10.51 -2.06
CA ASP A 103 4.07 10.26 -2.11
C ASP A 103 4.87 11.49 -1.64
N ILE A 104 6.00 11.25 -0.97
CA ILE A 104 6.94 12.29 -0.57
C ILE A 104 8.08 12.35 -1.58
N VAL A 105 8.37 13.57 -2.03
CA VAL A 105 9.32 13.85 -3.10
C VAL A 105 10.24 15.00 -2.73
N ILE A 106 11.39 15.08 -3.42
CA ILE A 106 12.21 16.29 -3.48
C ILE A 106 11.81 17.06 -4.73
N ALA A 107 11.50 18.33 -4.56
CA ALA A 107 11.23 19.27 -5.63
C ALA A 107 12.24 20.41 -5.58
N VAL A 108 12.64 20.91 -6.75
CA VAL A 108 13.45 22.12 -6.90
C VAL A 108 12.58 23.19 -7.55
N PRO A 109 12.22 24.26 -6.83
CA PRO A 109 11.53 25.41 -7.39
C PRO A 109 12.34 26.06 -8.52
N TRP A 110 11.66 26.71 -9.45
CA TRP A 110 12.34 27.50 -10.50
C TRP A 110 12.74 28.87 -9.96
N ASP A 111 13.96 29.31 -10.27
CA ASP A 111 14.51 30.58 -9.76
C ASP A 111 13.66 31.81 -10.14
N PHE A 112 13.01 31.76 -11.31
CA PHE A 112 12.19 32.87 -11.82
C PHE A 112 10.70 32.73 -11.51
N GLN A 113 10.22 31.53 -11.14
CA GLN A 113 8.80 31.27 -10.90
C GLN A 113 8.61 30.27 -9.78
N ASP A 114 8.47 30.78 -8.55
CA ASP A 114 8.31 29.96 -7.35
C ASP A 114 7.03 29.11 -7.34
N THR A 115 6.04 29.45 -8.18
CA THR A 115 4.81 28.63 -8.32
C THR A 115 5.06 27.31 -9.05
N LYS A 116 6.22 27.13 -9.69
CA LYS A 116 6.60 25.93 -10.43
C LYS A 116 7.85 25.29 -9.84
N ALA A 117 7.92 23.97 -9.97
CA ALA A 117 9.07 23.19 -9.53
C ALA A 117 9.29 21.98 -10.43
N ASP A 118 10.50 21.45 -10.45
CA ASP A 118 10.80 20.14 -11.03
C ASP A 118 10.94 19.09 -9.92
N VAL A 119 10.39 17.89 -10.14
CA VAL A 119 10.51 16.76 -9.20
C VAL A 119 11.79 15.99 -9.51
N ILE A 120 12.68 15.83 -8.52
CA ILE A 120 14.02 15.23 -8.68
C ILE A 120 14.13 13.84 -8.06
N TRP A 121 13.46 13.61 -6.94
CA TRP A 121 13.52 12.33 -6.24
C TRP A 121 12.17 11.94 -5.64
N LYS A 122 11.87 10.63 -5.61
CA LYS A 122 10.77 10.06 -4.84
C LYS A 122 11.33 9.18 -3.73
N TYR A 123 10.84 9.37 -2.51
CA TYR A 123 11.21 8.53 -1.38
C TYR A 123 10.39 7.24 -1.33
N THR A 124 11.04 6.16 -0.90
CA THR A 124 10.34 4.91 -0.56
C THR A 124 9.81 4.97 0.88
N ARG A 125 8.87 4.09 1.23
CA ARG A 125 8.26 4.07 2.56
C ARG A 125 9.29 3.95 3.72
N PRO A 126 10.32 3.08 3.66
CA PRO A 126 11.35 3.06 4.70
C PRO A 126 12.16 4.36 4.80
N GLN A 127 12.41 5.03 3.67
CA GLN A 127 13.10 6.32 3.64
C GLN A 127 12.24 7.42 4.26
N VAL A 128 10.93 7.41 4.01
CA VAL A 128 9.96 8.31 4.64
C VAL A 128 9.99 8.14 6.16
N ASN A 129 9.87 6.91 6.66
CA ASN A 129 9.95 6.63 8.09
C ASN A 129 11.28 7.14 8.69
N TRP A 130 12.39 7.02 7.97
CA TRP A 130 13.68 7.57 8.39
C TRP A 130 13.66 9.11 8.47
N LEU A 131 13.06 9.78 7.48
CA LEU A 131 12.91 11.24 7.46
C LEU A 131 12.03 11.76 8.61
N GLU A 132 10.94 11.06 8.90
CA GLU A 132 10.04 11.36 10.03
C GLU A 132 10.78 11.23 11.37
N ARG A 133 11.50 10.12 11.58
CA ARG A 133 12.31 9.92 12.80
C ARG A 133 13.39 10.99 12.99
N LYS A 134 13.91 11.54 11.90
CA LYS A 134 14.90 12.62 11.91
C LYS A 134 14.29 14.02 12.03
N GLY A 135 12.96 14.14 11.99
CA GLY A 135 12.26 15.42 12.12
C GLY A 135 12.29 16.30 10.86
N PHE A 136 12.63 15.74 9.69
CA PHE A 136 12.55 16.49 8.42
C PHE A 136 11.11 16.70 7.95
N LEU A 137 10.22 15.80 8.32
CA LEU A 137 8.80 15.88 8.05
C LEU A 137 8.10 16.22 9.36
N LYS A 138 7.30 17.28 9.34
CA LYS A 138 6.37 17.55 10.45
C LYS A 138 5.21 16.60 10.28
N SER A 139 4.99 15.75 11.28
CA SER A 139 3.81 14.88 11.32
C SER A 139 2.55 15.74 11.16
N ARG A 140 1.66 15.25 10.31
CA ARG A 140 0.40 15.85 9.88
C ARG A 140 -0.46 16.35 11.04
#